data_AF-A0A1F9CRW2-F1
#
_entry.id   AF-A0A1F9CRW2-F1
#
_cell.length_a   1.000
_cell.length_b   1.000
_cell.length_c   1.000
_cell.angle_alpha   90.00
_cell.angle_beta   90.00
_cell.angle_gamma   90.00
#
_symmetry.space_group_name_H-M   'P 1'
#
loop_
_entity.id
_entity.type
_entity.pdbx_description
1 polymer ?
#
loop_
_entity_poly.entity_id
_entity_poly.type
_entity_poly.pdbx_seq_one_letter_code
_entity_poly.pdbx_strand_id
1 'polypeptide(L)'
;MKRLRTAVFRILMALLMAGCAASVPTVEKTDIAAPRILEDQDIFSQGLSVLARTDGPNQAEARSVFVSLLERYPQSRWRPAAETLVRLIDEGQAMWEARRQDRALIDQTLTEKEWLLQENNRLKKTVRELADKLQAENASLSQENEQLRKDLNRLKDLEVELEKRERMLR
;
A
#
# COMPACT_ATOMS: atom_id res chain seq x y z
N MET A 1 21.73 -11.56 -10.26
CA MET A 1 21.53 -11.75 -8.81
C MET A 1 22.37 -12.87 -8.17
N LYS A 2 22.62 -14.02 -8.82
CA LYS A 2 23.44 -15.11 -8.22
C LYS A 2 24.90 -14.73 -7.93
N ARG A 3 25.51 -13.90 -8.79
CA ARG A 3 26.91 -13.43 -8.66
C ARG A 3 27.13 -12.43 -7.50
N LEU A 4 26.11 -11.64 -7.17
CA LEU A 4 26.16 -10.68 -6.07
C LEU A 4 26.14 -11.40 -4.71
N ARG A 5 25.33 -12.46 -4.60
CA ARG A 5 25.27 -13.33 -3.40
C ARG A 5 26.60 -14.07 -3.16
N THR A 6 27.26 -14.52 -4.23
CA THR A 6 28.57 -15.20 -4.11
C THR A 6 29.68 -14.24 -3.73
N ALA A 7 29.62 -12.97 -4.19
CA ALA A 7 30.56 -11.94 -3.78
C ALA A 7 30.42 -11.57 -2.29
N VAL A 8 29.18 -11.35 -1.83
CA VAL A 8 28.91 -11.02 -0.42
C VAL A 8 29.32 -12.17 0.51
N PHE A 9 29.06 -13.43 0.14
CA PHE A 9 29.45 -14.59 0.93
C PHE A 9 30.97 -14.74 1.05
N ARG A 10 31.73 -14.44 -0.03
CA ARG A 10 33.21 -14.48 -0.01
C ARG A 10 33.81 -13.39 0.86
N ILE A 11 33.23 -12.19 0.87
CA ILE A 11 33.68 -11.09 1.73
C ILE A 11 33.41 -11.42 3.20
N LEU A 12 32.23 -11.98 3.51
CA LEU A 12 31.89 -12.39 4.88
C LEU A 12 32.82 -13.49 5.41
N MET A 13 33.17 -14.47 4.57
CA MET A 13 34.10 -15.55 4.94
C MET A 13 35.54 -15.05 5.12
N ALA A 14 36.00 -14.09 4.30
CA ALA A 14 37.33 -13.50 4.44
C ALA A 14 37.47 -12.70 5.76
N LEU A 15 36.40 -12.04 6.22
CA LEU A 15 36.40 -11.33 7.50
C LEU A 15 36.44 -12.28 8.71
N LEU A 16 35.84 -13.46 8.61
CA LEU A 16 35.84 -14.47 9.67
C LEU A 16 37.20 -15.18 9.83
N MET A 17 37.98 -15.29 8.75
CA MET A 17 39.29 -15.97 8.77
C MET A 17 40.47 -15.05 9.15
N ALA A 18 40.30 -13.73 9.10
CA ALA A 18 41.34 -12.75 9.45
C ALA A 18 41.40 -12.41 10.96
N GLY A 19 40.55 -13.01 11.79
CA GLY A 19 40.42 -12.68 13.23
C GLY A 19 41.27 -13.50 14.21
N CYS A 20 42.05 -14.49 13.76
CA CYS A 20 42.77 -15.40 14.66
C CYS A 20 44.28 -15.37 14.45
N ALA A 21 44.94 -14.27 14.83
CA ALA A 21 46.39 -14.26 15.09
C ALA A 21 46.79 -13.03 15.91
N ALA A 22 46.39 -12.99 17.18
CA ALA A 22 47.00 -12.10 18.16
C ALA A 22 47.22 -12.90 19.45
N SER A 23 48.38 -13.54 19.55
CA SER A 23 48.88 -14.09 20.81
C SER A 23 49.49 -12.95 21.64
N VAL A 24 48.99 -12.78 22.87
CA VAL A 24 49.49 -11.83 23.88
C VAL A 24 49.51 -12.58 25.23
N PRO A 25 50.52 -12.36 26.10
CA PRO A 25 51.06 -13.40 26.96
C PRO A 25 50.23 -13.63 28.24
N THR A 26 50.49 -14.80 28.83
CA THR A 26 50.05 -15.25 30.14
C THR A 26 50.27 -14.19 31.23
N VAL A 27 49.17 -13.71 31.81
CA VAL A 27 49.14 -12.99 33.08
C VAL A 27 48.31 -13.81 34.06
N GLU A 28 48.85 -13.93 35.27
CA GLU A 28 48.40 -14.77 36.37
C GLU A 28 46.92 -14.60 36.74
N LYS A 29 46.32 -15.73 37.11
CA LYS A 29 45.00 -15.86 37.73
C LYS A 29 44.85 -14.89 38.91
N THR A 30 43.83 -14.04 38.83
CA THR A 30 43.16 -13.51 40.01
C THR A 30 41.71 -14.00 39.95
N ASP A 31 41.43 -15.03 40.75
CA ASP A 31 40.12 -15.66 40.90
C ASP A 31 39.13 -14.73 41.61
N ILE A 32 38.43 -13.85 40.87
CA ILE A 32 37.20 -13.19 41.35
C ILE A 32 36.28 -12.88 40.15
N ALA A 33 35.37 -13.79 39.77
CA ALA A 33 34.08 -13.55 39.04
C ALA A 33 33.54 -14.77 38.24
N ALA A 34 33.84 -16.01 38.64
CA ALA A 34 33.47 -17.21 37.86
C ALA A 34 31.94 -17.47 37.61
N PRO A 35 30.96 -16.98 38.40
CA PRO A 35 29.54 -17.27 38.10
C PRO A 35 28.92 -16.39 37.00
N ARG A 36 29.27 -15.09 36.97
CA ARG A 36 28.54 -14.10 36.15
C ARG A 36 28.85 -14.16 34.64
N ILE A 37 30.03 -14.65 34.28
CA ILE A 37 30.51 -14.73 32.88
C ILE A 37 29.87 -15.92 32.13
N LEU A 38 29.33 -16.89 32.86
CA LEU A 38 28.60 -18.02 32.26
C LEU A 38 27.12 -17.66 32.06
N GLU A 39 26.53 -16.97 33.02
CA GLU A 39 25.12 -16.58 32.97
C GLU A 39 24.79 -15.58 31.84
N ASP A 40 25.66 -14.62 31.53
CA ASP A 40 25.43 -13.67 30.44
C ASP A 40 25.52 -14.35 29.05
N GLN A 41 26.44 -15.30 28.89
CA GLN A 41 26.56 -16.14 27.70
C GLN A 41 25.33 -17.04 27.52
N ASP A 42 24.82 -17.64 28.60
CA ASP A 42 23.64 -18.50 28.54
C ASP A 42 22.42 -17.71 28.05
N ILE A 43 22.18 -16.51 28.59
CA ILE A 43 21.08 -15.63 28.13
C ILE A 43 21.28 -15.21 26.68
N PHE A 44 22.51 -14.87 26.26
CA PHE A 44 22.78 -14.53 24.87
C PHE A 44 22.48 -15.71 23.93
N SER A 45 22.93 -16.91 24.31
CA SER A 45 22.69 -18.13 23.54
C SER A 45 21.21 -18.50 23.48
N GLN A 46 20.47 -18.26 24.56
CA GLN A 46 19.02 -18.42 24.60
C GLN A 46 18.34 -17.51 23.56
N GLY A 47 18.70 -16.23 23.51
CA GLY A 47 18.15 -15.29 22.52
C GLY A 47 18.42 -15.74 21.09
N LEU A 48 19.63 -16.23 20.81
CA LEU A 48 19.99 -16.81 19.51
C LEU A 48 19.18 -18.08 19.19
N SER A 49 18.95 -18.95 20.18
CA SER A 49 18.17 -20.17 19.98
C SER A 49 16.72 -19.87 19.58
N VAL A 50 16.14 -18.79 20.13
CA VAL A 50 14.80 -18.32 19.76
C VAL A 50 14.77 -17.80 18.32
N LEU A 51 15.81 -17.08 17.89
CA LEU A 51 15.95 -16.61 16.50
C LEU A 51 16.30 -17.74 15.51
N ALA A 52 16.90 -18.83 15.99
CA ALA A 52 17.31 -19.96 15.15
C ALA A 52 16.21 -21.01 14.96
N ARG A 53 15.03 -20.86 15.59
CA ARG A 53 13.90 -21.77 15.43
C ARG A 53 13.49 -21.84 13.96
N THR A 54 13.40 -23.07 13.44
CA THR A 54 13.02 -23.37 12.06
C THR A 54 11.55 -23.08 11.75
N ASP A 55 10.72 -23.08 12.78
CA ASP A 55 9.27 -23.07 12.66
C ASP A 55 8.70 -21.63 12.63
N GLY A 56 9.61 -20.66 12.48
CA GLY A 56 9.34 -19.23 12.56
C GLY A 56 9.99 -18.63 13.81
N PRO A 57 11.03 -17.79 13.67
CA PRO A 57 11.66 -17.17 14.81
C PRO A 57 10.69 -16.23 15.53
N ASN A 58 10.53 -16.42 16.84
CA ASN A 58 9.75 -15.50 17.66
C ASN A 58 10.59 -14.26 17.98
N GLN A 59 10.53 -13.27 17.10
CA GLN A 59 11.34 -12.06 17.20
C GLN A 59 11.06 -11.27 18.48
N ALA A 60 9.82 -11.23 18.97
CA ALA A 60 9.45 -10.53 20.19
C ALA A 60 10.06 -11.21 21.44
N GLU A 61 10.00 -12.54 21.50
CA GLU A 61 10.63 -13.33 22.56
C GLU A 61 12.16 -13.14 22.53
N ALA A 62 12.80 -13.27 21.37
CA ALA A 62 14.24 -13.06 21.23
C ALA A 62 14.67 -11.65 21.66
N ARG A 63 13.92 -10.63 21.23
CA ARG A 63 14.16 -9.23 21.63
C ARG A 63 14.10 -9.08 23.13
N SER A 64 13.08 -9.65 23.79
CA SER A 64 12.95 -9.56 25.25
C SER A 64 14.12 -10.20 25.99
N VAL A 65 14.64 -11.32 25.47
CA VAL A 65 15.82 -12.00 26.03
C VAL A 65 17.06 -11.11 25.92
N PHE A 66 17.32 -10.53 24.73
CA PHE A 66 18.45 -9.63 24.54
C PHE A 66 18.34 -8.35 25.38
N VAL A 67 17.16 -7.72 25.46
CA VAL A 67 16.94 -6.57 26.34
C VAL A 67 17.25 -6.93 27.79
N SER A 68 16.80 -8.10 28.25
CA SER A 68 17.08 -8.53 29.62
C SER A 68 18.56 -8.78 29.89
N LEU A 69 19.34 -9.18 28.88
CA LEU A 69 20.81 -9.27 28.97
C LEU A 69 21.42 -7.88 29.14
N LEU A 70 20.97 -6.91 28.34
CA LEU A 70 21.48 -5.53 28.38
C LEU A 70 21.22 -4.84 29.72
N GLU A 71 20.07 -5.14 30.34
CA GLU A 71 19.68 -4.60 31.65
C GLU A 71 20.45 -5.26 32.80
N ARG A 72 20.53 -6.61 32.81
CA ARG A 72 21.15 -7.37 33.92
C ARG A 72 22.68 -7.36 33.88
N TYR A 73 23.27 -7.29 32.69
CA TYR A 73 24.72 -7.41 32.48
C TYR A 73 25.27 -6.26 31.62
N PRO A 74 25.27 -5.01 32.13
CA PRO A 74 25.66 -3.84 31.35
C PRO A 74 27.13 -3.83 30.91
N GLN A 75 27.99 -4.64 31.55
CA GLN A 75 29.41 -4.79 31.23
C GLN A 75 29.71 -6.10 30.45
N SER A 76 28.69 -6.80 29.98
CA SER A 76 28.87 -8.05 29.22
C SER A 76 29.62 -7.81 27.91
N ARG A 77 30.51 -8.74 27.54
CA ARG A 77 31.15 -8.76 26.21
C ARG A 77 30.14 -8.95 25.07
N TRP A 78 28.97 -9.52 25.36
CA TRP A 78 27.91 -9.79 24.39
C TRP A 78 27.01 -8.58 24.14
N ARG A 79 27.15 -7.51 24.93
CA ARG A 79 26.34 -6.31 24.85
C ARG A 79 26.25 -5.71 23.44
N PRO A 80 27.35 -5.45 22.71
CA PRO A 80 27.25 -4.82 21.39
C PRO A 80 26.48 -5.69 20.37
N ALA A 81 26.63 -7.01 20.48
CA ALA A 81 25.90 -7.95 19.63
C ALA A 81 24.40 -7.96 19.98
N ALA A 82 24.06 -8.00 21.27
CA ALA A 82 22.68 -7.94 21.73
C ALA A 82 21.98 -6.62 21.33
N GLU A 83 22.64 -5.46 21.49
CA GLU A 83 22.13 -4.16 21.03
C GLU A 83 21.86 -4.15 19.52
N THR A 84 22.79 -4.69 18.74
CA THR A 84 22.64 -4.79 17.28
C THR A 84 21.46 -5.70 16.90
N LEU A 85 21.31 -6.84 17.57
CA LEU A 85 20.22 -7.77 17.31
C LEU A 85 18.85 -7.17 17.69
N VAL A 86 18.76 -6.45 18.81
CA VAL A 86 17.53 -5.71 19.17
C VAL A 86 17.19 -4.69 18.09
N ARG A 87 18.17 -3.89 17.64
CA ARG A 87 17.94 -2.90 16.57
C ARG A 87 17.47 -3.55 15.27
N LEU A 88 18.09 -4.65 14.85
CA LEU A 88 17.71 -5.37 13.63
C LEU A 88 16.31 -5.98 13.72
N ILE A 89 15.90 -6.46 14.90
CA ILE A 89 14.54 -6.93 15.13
C ILE A 89 13.56 -5.76 14.97
N ASP A 90 13.84 -4.62 15.60
CA ASP A 90 12.97 -3.44 15.58
C ASP A 90 12.83 -2.87 14.16
N GLU A 91 13.94 -2.73 13.43
CA GLU A 91 13.96 -2.32 12.02
C GLU A 91 13.19 -3.32 11.13
N GLY A 92 13.37 -4.62 11.37
CA GLY A 92 12.64 -5.66 10.66
C GLY A 92 11.14 -5.57 10.86
N GLN A 93 10.68 -5.38 12.10
CA GLN A 93 9.27 -5.20 12.45
C GLN A 93 8.68 -3.96 11.78
N ALA A 94 9.35 -2.82 11.89
CA ALA A 94 8.91 -1.57 11.25
C ALA A 94 8.76 -1.73 9.73
N MET A 95 9.72 -2.41 9.08
CA MET A 95 9.66 -2.69 7.63
C MET A 95 8.49 -3.61 7.25
N TRP A 96 8.18 -4.60 8.07
CA TRP A 96 7.02 -5.47 7.86
C TRP A 96 5.69 -4.72 8.00
N GLU A 97 5.58 -3.86 9.00
CA GLU A 97 4.40 -3.02 9.24
C GLU A 97 4.20 -2.02 8.10
N ALA A 98 5.26 -1.32 7.69
CA ALA A 98 5.21 -0.40 6.55
C ALA A 98 4.75 -1.12 5.27
N ARG A 99 5.32 -2.30 4.97
CA ARG A 99 4.89 -3.11 3.82
C ARG A 99 3.43 -3.54 3.91
N ARG A 100 2.94 -3.85 5.11
CA ARG A 100 1.54 -4.23 5.33
C ARG A 100 0.61 -3.04 5.06
N GLN A 101 0.99 -1.84 5.50
CA GLN A 101 0.27 -0.61 5.24
C GLN A 101 0.25 -0.28 3.74
N ASP A 102 1.40 -0.36 3.07
CA ASP A 102 1.49 -0.15 1.62
C ASP A 102 0.55 -1.08 0.84
N ARG A 103 0.52 -2.36 1.22
CA ARG A 103 -0.40 -3.34 0.61
C ARG A 103 -1.86 -2.95 0.82
N ALA A 104 -2.24 -2.58 2.04
CA ALA A 104 -3.60 -2.16 2.34
C ALA A 104 -4.00 -0.93 1.51
N LEU A 105 -3.10 0.04 1.35
CA LEU A 105 -3.35 1.24 0.56
C LEU A 105 -3.46 0.93 -0.94
N ILE A 106 -2.63 0.03 -1.47
CA ILE A 106 -2.73 -0.45 -2.86
C ILE A 106 -4.09 -1.12 -3.08
N ASP A 107 -4.49 -2.03 -2.18
CA ASP A 107 -5.76 -2.74 -2.29
C ASP A 107 -6.95 -1.76 -2.26
N GLN A 108 -6.94 -0.79 -1.35
CA GLN A 108 -7.95 0.28 -1.29
C GLN A 108 -8.01 1.07 -2.60
N THR A 109 -6.85 1.52 -3.10
CA THR A 109 -6.77 2.30 -4.36
C THR A 109 -7.32 1.51 -5.55
N LEU A 110 -7.07 0.19 -5.60
CA LEU A 110 -7.61 -0.68 -6.65
C LEU A 110 -9.14 -0.80 -6.56
N THR A 111 -9.69 -0.94 -5.35
CA THR A 111 -11.15 -0.99 -5.17
C THR A 111 -11.84 0.32 -5.54
N GLU A 112 -11.26 1.46 -5.15
CA GLU A 112 -11.79 2.79 -5.51
C GLU A 112 -11.74 3.02 -7.02
N LYS A 113 -10.64 2.62 -7.66
CA LYS A 113 -10.50 2.72 -9.13
C LYS A 113 -11.56 1.91 -9.85
N GLU A 114 -11.82 0.68 -9.40
CA GLU A 114 -12.86 -0.17 -10.00
C GLU A 114 -14.25 0.46 -9.85
N TRP A 115 -14.56 0.98 -8.66
CA TRP A 115 -15.81 1.69 -8.40
C TRP A 115 -15.95 2.92 -9.31
N LEU A 116 -14.91 3.75 -9.43
CA LEU A 116 -14.91 4.93 -10.30
C LEU A 116 -15.10 4.56 -11.77
N LEU A 117 -14.52 3.47 -12.24
CA LEU A 117 -14.72 2.98 -13.61
C LEU A 117 -16.17 2.55 -13.84
N GLN A 118 -16.77 1.85 -12.89
CA GLN A 118 -18.17 1.43 -12.97
C GLN A 118 -19.11 2.65 -12.98
N GLU A 119 -18.88 3.62 -12.10
CA GLU A 119 -19.68 4.84 -12.03
C GLU A 119 -19.50 5.70 -13.29
N ASN A 120 -18.28 5.82 -13.81
CA ASN A 120 -18.03 6.53 -15.07
C ASN A 120 -18.78 5.88 -16.24
N ASN A 121 -18.80 4.55 -16.31
CA ASN A 121 -19.53 3.81 -17.33
C ASN A 121 -21.05 3.99 -17.18
N ARG A 122 -21.56 4.02 -15.93
CA ARG A 122 -22.97 4.31 -15.65
C ARG A 122 -23.35 5.70 -16.12
N LEU A 123 -22.58 6.72 -15.75
CA LEU A 123 -22.82 8.12 -16.15
C LEU A 123 -22.76 8.28 -17.67
N LYS A 124 -21.80 7.64 -18.36
CA LYS A 124 -21.73 7.65 -19.82
C LYS A 124 -22.99 7.08 -20.48
N LYS A 125 -23.57 6.02 -19.92
CA LYS A 125 -24.85 5.46 -20.42
C LYS A 125 -25.98 6.46 -20.22
N THR A 126 -26.11 7.02 -19.01
CA THR A 126 -27.15 8.02 -18.70
C THR A 126 -27.05 9.26 -19.60
N VAL A 127 -25.84 9.75 -19.87
CA VAL A 127 -25.63 10.89 -20.77
C VAL A 127 -26.10 10.56 -22.20
N ARG A 128 -25.81 9.37 -22.71
CA ARG A 128 -26.28 8.94 -24.04
C ARG A 128 -27.80 8.84 -24.08
N GLU A 129 -28.40 8.19 -23.09
CA GLU A 129 -29.86 8.05 -23.01
C GLU A 129 -30.56 9.41 -22.94
N LEU A 130 -30.01 10.37 -22.20
CA LEU A 130 -30.56 11.72 -22.14
C LEU A 130 -30.36 12.48 -23.45
N ALA A 131 -29.22 12.31 -24.12
CA ALA A 131 -28.97 12.91 -25.43
C ALA A 131 -29.96 12.39 -26.48
N ASP A 132 -30.21 11.07 -26.50
CA ASP A 132 -31.15 10.43 -27.42
C ASP A 132 -32.59 10.92 -27.17
N LYS A 133 -33.00 11.03 -25.89
CA LYS A 133 -34.30 11.58 -25.51
C LYS A 133 -34.44 13.04 -25.94
N LEU A 134 -33.44 13.87 -25.66
CA LEU A 134 -33.45 15.28 -26.05
C LEU A 134 -33.54 15.43 -27.57
N GLN A 135 -32.82 14.60 -28.33
CA GLN A 135 -32.88 14.60 -29.78
C GLN A 135 -34.27 14.21 -30.29
N ALA A 136 -34.90 13.18 -29.70
CA ALA A 136 -36.25 12.75 -30.05
C ALA A 136 -37.30 13.82 -29.74
N GLU A 137 -37.24 14.45 -28.56
CA GLU A 137 -38.13 15.55 -28.17
C GLU A 137 -37.97 16.75 -29.11
N ASN A 138 -36.74 17.13 -29.45
CA ASN A 138 -36.48 18.24 -30.36
C ASN A 138 -37.01 17.95 -31.78
N ALA A 139 -36.89 16.70 -32.26
CA ALA A 139 -37.48 16.29 -33.53
C ALA A 139 -39.01 16.37 -33.50
N SER A 140 -39.64 15.90 -32.41
CA SER A 140 -41.08 16.00 -32.20
C SER A 140 -41.57 17.45 -32.21
N LEU A 141 -40.91 18.32 -31.44
CA LEU A 141 -41.25 19.75 -31.36
C LEU A 141 -41.04 20.47 -32.69
N SER A 142 -40.02 20.09 -33.46
CA SER A 142 -39.79 20.63 -34.80
C SER A 142 -40.93 20.26 -35.76
N GLN A 143 -41.35 18.99 -35.73
CA GLN A 143 -42.48 18.52 -36.53
C GLN A 143 -43.80 19.20 -36.13
N GLU A 144 -44.07 19.34 -34.83
CA GLU A 144 -45.25 20.03 -34.32
C GLU A 144 -45.26 21.50 -34.74
N ASN A 145 -44.12 22.20 -34.63
CA ASN A 145 -44.01 23.59 -35.09
C ASN A 145 -44.29 23.73 -36.60
N GLU A 146 -43.78 22.82 -37.42
CA GLU A 146 -44.04 22.84 -38.85
C GLU A 146 -45.52 22.60 -39.18
N GLN A 147 -46.16 21.69 -38.45
CA GLN A 147 -47.60 21.45 -38.57
C GLN A 147 -48.41 22.69 -38.17
N LEU A 148 -48.10 23.30 -37.02
CA LEU A 148 -48.76 24.53 -36.55
C LEU A 148 -48.58 25.68 -37.54
N ARG A 149 -47.41 25.81 -38.18
CA ARG A 149 -47.19 26.82 -39.24
C ARG A 149 -48.10 26.61 -40.45
N LYS A 150 -48.27 25.36 -40.89
CA LYS A 150 -49.18 25.03 -42.00
C LYS A 150 -50.64 25.34 -41.63
N ASP A 151 -51.05 24.96 -40.43
CA ASP A 151 -52.41 25.21 -39.96
C ASP A 151 -52.68 26.71 -39.83
N LEU A 152 -51.71 27.48 -39.33
CA LEU A 152 -51.80 28.94 -39.24
C LEU A 152 -51.93 29.59 -40.63
N ASN A 153 -51.16 29.13 -41.61
CA ASN A 153 -51.28 29.64 -43.00
C ASN A 153 -52.65 29.32 -43.60
N ARG A 154 -53.16 28.10 -43.39
CA ARG A 154 -54.50 27.72 -43.84
C ARG A 154 -55.59 28.57 -43.20
N LEU A 155 -55.48 28.87 -41.91
CA LEU A 155 -56.44 29.75 -41.23
C LEU A 155 -56.44 31.16 -41.82
N LYS A 156 -55.26 31.71 -42.14
CA LYS A 156 -55.14 33.01 -42.82
C LYS A 156 -55.79 33.01 -44.20
N ASP A 157 -55.60 31.95 -44.98
CA ASP A 157 -56.21 31.84 -46.30
C ASP A 157 -57.74 31.81 -46.20
N LEU A 158 -58.29 31.06 -45.23
CA LEU A 158 -59.72 31.01 -44.95
C LEU A 158 -60.27 32.36 -44.48
N GLU A 159 -59.53 33.09 -43.65
CA GLU A 159 -59.88 34.44 -43.20
C GLU A 159 -60.01 35.41 -44.38
N VAL A 160 -59.04 35.38 -45.31
CA VAL A 160 -59.09 36.17 -46.55
C VAL A 160 -60.30 35.81 -47.42
N GLU A 161 -60.65 34.53 -47.53
CA GLU A 161 -61.84 34.09 -48.27
C GLU A 161 -63.14 34.58 -47.63
N LEU A 162 -63.24 34.53 -46.29
CA LEU A 162 -64.39 35.05 -45.55
C LEU A 162 -64.54 36.56 -45.76
N GLU A 163 -63.47 37.34 -45.64
CA GLU A 163 -63.51 38.77 -45.91
C GLU A 163 -63.96 39.08 -47.33
N LYS A 164 -63.48 38.34 -48.33
CA LYS A 164 -63.90 38.51 -49.72
C LYS A 164 -65.40 38.26 -49.88
N ARG A 165 -65.93 37.21 -49.27
CA ARG A 165 -67.37 36.89 -49.28
C ARG A 165 -68.18 37.99 -48.59
N GLU A 166 -67.74 38.48 -47.45
CA GLU A 166 -68.42 39.58 -46.75
C GLU A 166 -68.46 40.85 -47.60
N ARG A 167 -67.37 41.21 -48.29
CA ARG A 167 -67.34 42.38 -49.18
C ARG A 167 -68.25 42.23 -50.39
N MET A 168 -68.45 41.01 -50.91
CA MET A 168 -69.38 40.76 -52.01
C MET A 168 -70.86 40.80 -51.58
N LEU A 169 -71.14 40.61 -50.28
CA LEU A 169 -72.48 40.60 -49.72
C LEU A 169 -72.93 41.96 -49.18
N ARG A 170 -72.05 42.97 -49.18
CA ARG A 170 -72.34 44.36 -48.81
C ARG A 170 -72.42 45.23 -50.05
#